data_AF-A0A7L9IXD8-F1
#
_entry.id   AF-A0A7L9IXD8-F1
#
_cell.length_a   1.000
_cell.length_b   1.000
_cell.length_c   1.000
_cell.angle_alpha   90.00
_cell.angle_beta   90.00
_cell.angle_gamma   90.00
#
_symmetry.space_group_name_H-M   'P 1'
#
loop_
_entity.id
_entity.type
_entity.pdbx_description
1 polymer ?
#
loop_
_entity_poly.entity_id
_entity_poly.type
_entity_poly.pdbx_seq_one_letter_code
_entity_poly.pdbx_strand_id
1 'polypeptide(L)' 'MPSIPTLSLDDAKRVIAAAEAESSTQGQPSNIAVVDAGGNLVAHVRMDGAWLGSIDIWALPPVLGHRV' A
#
# COMPACT_ATOMS: atom_id res chain seq x y z
N MET A 1 -30.00 -5.25 -5.48
CA MET A 1 -28.53 -5.21 -5.61
C MET A 1 -27.96 -5.02 -4.21
N PRO A 2 -27.07 -5.88 -3.71
CA PRO A 2 -26.49 -5.66 -2.38
C PRO A 2 -25.59 -4.42 -2.46
N SER A 3 -25.90 -3.39 -1.67
CA SER A 3 -25.01 -2.25 -1.47
C SER A 3 -23.88 -2.72 -0.56
N ILE A 4 -22.72 -2.99 -1.14
CA ILE A 4 -21.51 -3.24 -0.36
C ILE A 4 -21.22 -1.95 0.43
N PRO A 5 -21.05 -1.98 1.75
CA PRO A 5 -20.64 -0.82 2.51
C PRO A 5 -19.34 -0.27 1.92
N THR A 6 -19.38 0.94 1.36
CA THR A 6 -18.21 1.55 0.75
C THR A 6 -17.37 2.21 1.84
N LEU A 7 -16.08 1.88 1.87
CA LEU A 7 -15.13 2.50 2.78
C LEU A 7 -14.96 3.97 2.41
N SER A 8 -15.13 4.87 3.39
CA SER A 8 -14.96 6.30 3.12
C SER A 8 -13.47 6.66 2.98
N LEU A 9 -13.19 7.78 2.31
CA LEU A 9 -11.82 8.31 2.24
C LEU A 9 -11.27 8.68 3.63
N ASP A 10 -12.11 9.11 4.56
CA ASP A 10 -11.69 9.41 5.93
C ASP A 10 -11.22 8.15 6.66
N ASP A 11 -11.99 7.07 6.54
CA ASP A 11 -11.62 5.78 7.13
C ASP A 11 -10.33 5.25 6.51
N ALA A 12 -10.17 5.35 5.19
CA ALA A 12 -8.95 4.95 4.50
C ALA A 12 -7.73 5.74 4.99
N LYS A 13 -7.86 7.04 5.25
CA LYS A 13 -6.78 7.86 5.83
C LYS A 13 -6.42 7.44 7.25
N ARG A 14 -7.40 7.07 8.08
CA ARG A 14 -7.14 6.57 9.45
C ARG A 14 -6.38 5.24 9.41
N VAL A 15 -6.76 4.33 8.52
CA VAL A 15 -6.07 3.05 8.31
C VAL A 15 -4.64 3.28 7.86
N ILE A 16 -4.44 4.19 6.90
CA ILE A 16 -3.10 4.57 6.43
C ILE A 16 -2.25 5.11 7.59
N ALA A 17 -2.75 6.06 8.36
CA ALA A 17 -2.00 6.65 9.48
C ALA A 17 -1.60 5.59 10.54
N ALA A 18 -2.49 4.64 10.82
CA ALA A 18 -2.18 3.53 11.74
C ALA A 18 -1.09 2.60 11.17
N ALA A 19 -1.17 2.28 9.87
CA ALA A 19 -0.17 1.46 9.19
C ALA A 19 1.19 2.16 9.10
N GLU A 20 1.22 3.47 8.82
CA GLU A 20 2.45 4.26 8.83
C GLU A 20 3.13 4.27 10.20
N ALA A 21 2.35 4.40 11.28
CA ALA A 21 2.87 4.37 12.65
C ALA A 21 3.47 3.00 13.00
N GLU A 22 2.81 1.92 12.59
CA GLU A 22 3.31 0.56 12.81
C GLU A 22 4.57 0.28 11.98
N SER A 23 4.57 0.61 10.69
CA SER A 23 5.75 0.48 9.82
C SER A 23 6.94 1.30 10.34
N SER A 24 6.69 2.49 10.88
CA SER A 24 7.71 3.31 11.53
C SER A 24 8.26 2.65 12.79
N THR A 25 7.39 2.05 13.61
CA THR A 25 7.78 1.34 14.84
C THR A 25 8.65 0.12 14.52
N GLN A 26 8.35 -0.59 13.44
CA GLN A 26 9.14 -1.74 12.98
C GLN A 26 10.42 -1.35 12.21
N GLY A 27 10.64 -0.06 11.93
CA GLY A 27 11.77 0.41 11.13
C GLY A 27 11.72 -0.07 9.67
N GLN A 28 10.53 -0.38 9.15
CA GLN A 28 10.31 -0.90 7.80
C GLN A 28 9.33 -0.01 7.04
N PRO A 29 9.79 1.11 6.45
CA PRO A 29 8.95 1.97 5.63
C PRO A 29 8.34 1.19 4.47
N SER A 30 7.04 1.38 4.22
CA SER A 30 6.26 0.51 3.33
C SER A 30 5.37 1.31 2.35
N ASN A 31 4.88 0.62 1.32
CA ASN A 31 3.75 1.09 0.50
C ASN A 31 2.45 0.57 1.12
N ILE A 32 1.46 1.45 1.28
CA ILE A 32 0.19 1.14 1.94
C ILE A 32 -0.93 1.44 0.96
N ALA A 33 -1.69 0.42 0.56
CA ALA A 33 -2.86 0.54 -0.29
C ALA A 33 -4.12 0.11 0.47
N VAL A 34 -5.18 0.91 0.37
CA VAL A 34 -6.49 0.64 0.96
C VAL A 34 -7.50 0.48 -0.18
N VAL A 35 -8.21 -0.64 -0.16
CA VAL A 35 -9.26 -0.97 -1.14
C VAL A 35 -10.62 -1.13 -0.46
N ASP A 36 -11.69 -0.86 -1.19
CA ASP A 36 -13.05 -1.17 -0.73
C ASP A 36 -13.34 -2.68 -0.85
N ALA A 37 -14.52 -3.11 -0.38
CA ALA A 37 -14.92 -4.52 -0.46
C ALA A 37 -15.21 -5.01 -1.90
N GLY A 38 -15.22 -4.12 -2.90
CA GLY A 38 -15.23 -4.47 -4.32
C GLY A 38 -13.81 -4.62 -4.91
N GLY A 39 -12.76 -4.41 -4.11
CA GLY A 39 -11.37 -4.41 -4.54
C GLY A 39 -10.94 -3.12 -5.26
N ASN A 40 -11.76 -2.07 -5.22
CA ASN A 40 -11.42 -0.80 -5.85
C ASN A 40 -10.47 -0.02 -4.95
N LEU A 41 -9.43 0.59 -5.54
CA LEU A 41 -8.49 1.42 -4.81
C LEU A 41 -9.18 2.67 -4.25
N VAL A 42 -9.07 2.86 -2.94
CA VAL A 42 -9.59 4.04 -2.23
C VAL A 42 -8.47 5.03 -1.93
N ALA A 43 -7.32 4.55 -1.47
CA ALA A 43 -6.15 5.38 -1.19
C ALA A 43 -4.85 4.57 -1.25
N HIS A 44 -3.74 5.22 -1.60
CA HIS A 44 -2.40 4.63 -1.59
C HIS A 44 -1.36 5.67 -1.16
N VAL A 45 -0.44 5.29 -0.28
CA VAL A 45 0.72 6.10 0.09
C VAL A 45 2.00 5.27 0.05
N ARG A 46 3.10 5.95 -0.23
CA ARG A 46 4.46 5.40 -0.10
C ARG A 46 5.18 6.19 0.97
N MET A 47 5.65 5.50 2.01
CA MET A 47 6.48 6.12 3.04
C MET A 47 7.86 6.48 2.48
N ASP A 48 8.46 7.53 3.02
CA ASP A 48 9.85 7.89 2.71
C ASP A 48 10.81 6.79 3.16
N GLY A 49 11.76 6.43 2.30
CA GLY A 49 12.68 5.31 2.55
C GLY A 49 12.08 3.93 2.31
N ALA A 50 10.81 3.83 1.89
CA ALA A 50 10.24 2.54 1.48
C ALA A 50 10.96 2.02 0.23
N TRP A 51 11.22 0.72 0.20
CA TRP A 51 12.00 0.08 -0.86
C TRP A 51 11.37 0.34 -2.23
N LEU A 52 12.09 1.07 -3.09
CA LEU A 52 11.65 1.43 -4.45
C LEU A 52 11.36 0.22 -5.33
N GLY A 53 12.02 -0.92 -5.08
CA GLY A 53 11.82 -2.16 -5.82
C GLY A 53 10.43 -2.79 -5.67
N SER A 54 9.60 -2.32 -4.73
CA SER A 54 8.20 -2.74 -4.63
C SER A 54 7.28 -2.07 -5.67
N ILE A 55 7.75 -1.01 -6.35
CA ILE A 55 7.12 -0.49 -7.58
C ILE A 55 7.52 -1.35 -8.79
N ASP A 56 8.78 -1.82 -8.83
CA ASP A 56 9.30 -2.62 -9.95
C ASP A 56 8.66 -4.02 -10.06
N ILE A 57 8.18 -4.61 -8.96
CA ILE A 57 7.48 -5.92 -8.99
C ILE A 57 6.19 -5.88 -9.83
N TRP A 58 5.52 -4.72 -9.97
CA TRP A 58 4.31 -4.59 -10.80
C TRP A 58 4.64 -4.35 -12.28
N ALA A 59 5.88 -3.96 -12.62
CA ALA A 59 6.27 -3.53 -13.96
C ALA A 59 7.37 -4.39 -14.62
N LEU A 60 7.51 -5.66 -14.24
CA LEU A 60 8.51 -6.54 -14.88
C LEU A 60 8.14 -6.89 -16.33
N PRO A 61 9.14 -6.77 -17.23
CA PRO A 61 9.64 -7.94 -17.95
C PRO A 61 10.92 -8.51 -17.29
N PRO A 62 11.25 -9.79 -17.57
CA PRO A 62 12.11 -10.60 -16.73
C PRO A 62 13.61 -10.33 -16.92
N VAL A 63 14.32 -10.36 -15.80
CA VAL A 63 15.73 -10.76 -15.63
C VAL A 63 16.79 -9.88 -16.32
N LEU A 64 17.50 -9.08 -15.51
CA LEU A 64 18.96 -9.21 -15.37
C LEU A 64 19.47 -8.58 -14.07
N GLY A 65 20.22 -9.35 -13.28
CA GLY A 65 21.32 -8.81 -12.47
C GLY A 65 21.16 -8.76 -10.94
N HIS A 66 21.68 -9.81 -10.29
CA HIS A 66 22.30 -9.83 -8.95
C HIS A 66 21.42 -9.45 -7.74
N ARG A 67 20.93 -10.44 -6.99
CA ARG A 67 21.54 -11.06 -5.77
C ARG A 67 21.38 -10.19 -4.51
N VAL A 68 20.70 -10.83 -3.54
CA VAL A 68 20.31 -10.49 -2.16
C VAL A 68 19.18 -9.48 -1.98
#